data_AF-F0ZS17-F1
#
_entry.id   AF-F0ZS17-F1
#
_cell.length_a   1.000
_cell.length_b   1.000
_cell.length_c   1.000
_cell.angle_alpha   90.00
_cell.angle_beta   90.00
_cell.angle_gamma   90.00
#
_symmetry.space_group_name_H-M   'P 1'
#
loop_
_entity.id
_entity.type
_entity.pdbx_description
1 polymer ?
#
loop_
_entity_poly.entity_id
_entity_poly.type
_entity_poly.pdbx_seq_one_letter_code
_entity_poly.pdbx_strand_id
1 'polypeptide(L)'
;MDNTIRDANDEEIELLETSKVEKTLENSIQPYIGQPSDQVDDYDKYRANLIKKAKERKEWTEKYEREKRIKKGEIVPEPIPTTDDSDVTKETVLTENKIEYIICHIEDYNDIEAFIKITRDSSKHLTDFELLAIYTKAYQWMYKEEEISNGGDPGHIAGLMNRERSAGRFEIWGHDITDLIFNGCNEIKIYENFVYCDFGVDS
;
A
#
# COMPACT_ATOMS: atom_id res chain seq x y z
N MET A 1 17.22 -1.38 -0.39
CA MET A 1 16.65 -2.45 0.45
C MET A 1 16.81 -3.74 -0.31
N ASP A 2 17.64 -4.67 0.19
CA ASP A 2 17.82 -5.99 -0.40
C ASP A 2 16.76 -6.93 0.20
N ASN A 3 15.55 -6.88 -0.36
CA ASN A 3 14.46 -7.75 0.06
C ASN A 3 14.35 -8.90 -0.93
N THR A 4 14.18 -10.12 -0.43
CA THR A 4 13.79 -11.26 -1.27
C THR A 4 12.27 -11.29 -1.35
N ILE A 5 11.74 -11.33 -2.57
CA ILE A 5 10.29 -11.35 -2.85
C ILE A 5 9.97 -12.66 -3.56
N ARG A 6 8.96 -13.37 -3.06
CA ARG A 6 8.43 -14.61 -3.66
C ARG A 6 7.01 -14.85 -3.15
N ASP A 7 6.32 -15.84 -3.69
CA ASP A 7 5.09 -16.33 -3.08
C ASP A 7 5.35 -16.89 -1.68
N ALA A 8 4.39 -16.71 -0.79
CA ALA A 8 4.28 -17.50 0.41
C ALA A 8 3.97 -18.96 0.04
N ASN A 9 4.53 -19.91 0.78
CA ASN A 9 4.21 -21.32 0.63
C ASN A 9 3.02 -21.73 1.52
N ASP A 10 2.51 -22.95 1.32
CA ASP A 10 1.34 -23.45 2.07
C ASP A 10 1.55 -23.43 3.59
N GLU A 11 2.75 -23.78 4.07
CA GLU A 11 3.08 -23.74 5.51
C GLU A 11 3.02 -22.31 6.05
N GLU A 12 3.50 -21.32 5.29
CA GLU A 12 3.47 -19.91 5.67
C GLU A 12 2.05 -19.32 5.65
N ILE A 13 1.19 -19.80 4.77
CA ILE A 13 -0.24 -19.45 4.74
C ILE A 13 -0.97 -20.10 5.92
N GLU A 14 -0.70 -21.38 6.21
CA GLU A 14 -1.27 -22.09 7.38
C GLU A 14 -0.86 -21.41 8.70
N LEU A 15 0.34 -20.82 8.76
CA LEU A 15 0.76 -20.02 9.91
C LEU A 15 -0.14 -18.80 10.15
N LEU A 16 -0.76 -18.21 9.12
CA LEU A 16 -1.71 -17.10 9.30
C LEU A 16 -2.96 -17.52 10.08
N GLU A 17 -3.42 -18.75 9.87
CA GLU A 17 -4.64 -19.28 10.50
C GLU A 17 -4.37 -19.81 11.91
N THR A 18 -3.18 -20.37 12.13
CA THR A 18 -2.83 -21.09 13.35
C THR A 18 -2.08 -20.24 14.37
N SER A 19 -1.41 -19.17 13.93
CA SER A 19 -0.64 -18.30 14.81
C SER A 19 -1.53 -17.33 15.58
N LYS A 20 -1.12 -17.01 16.80
CA LYS A 20 -1.80 -15.99 17.61
C LYS A 20 -1.43 -14.59 17.13
N VAL A 21 -2.43 -13.81 16.74
CA VAL A 21 -2.28 -12.38 16.47
C VAL A 21 -1.99 -11.64 17.77
N GLU A 22 -0.89 -10.87 17.81
CA GLU A 22 -0.55 -10.02 18.95
C GLU A 22 -1.30 -8.69 18.92
N LYS A 23 -1.45 -8.13 17.71
CA LYS A 23 -2.07 -6.83 17.48
C LYS A 23 -2.65 -6.75 16.07
N THR A 24 -3.85 -6.20 15.95
CA THR A 24 -4.46 -5.83 14.67
C THR A 24 -4.52 -4.32 14.57
N LEU A 25 -4.16 -3.79 13.40
CA LEU A 25 -4.29 -2.38 13.05
C LEU A 25 -5.15 -2.29 11.80
N GLU A 26 -6.25 -1.54 11.90
CA GLU A 26 -7.17 -1.31 10.79
C GLU A 26 -7.16 0.15 10.40
N ASN A 27 -7.11 0.43 9.10
CA ASN A 27 -7.15 1.78 8.52
C ASN A 27 -6.12 2.72 9.18
N SER A 28 -4.97 2.16 9.53
CA SER A 28 -3.95 2.83 10.36
C SER A 28 -2.95 3.62 9.52
N ILE A 29 -2.86 3.31 8.23
CA ILE A 29 -2.04 4.02 7.26
C ILE A 29 -2.90 5.04 6.52
N GLN A 30 -2.36 6.25 6.37
CA GLN A 30 -3.08 7.36 5.75
C GLN A 30 -3.51 7.02 4.31
N PRO A 31 -4.76 7.32 3.92
CA PRO A 31 -5.25 7.03 2.58
C PRO A 31 -4.62 7.97 1.54
N TYR A 32 -4.48 7.48 0.31
CA TYR A 32 -4.09 8.24 -0.89
C TYR A 32 -2.72 8.93 -0.83
N ILE A 33 -1.80 8.46 0.02
CA ILE A 33 -0.42 9.00 0.09
C ILE A 33 0.59 8.15 -0.67
N GLY A 34 0.21 6.97 -1.14
CA GLY A 34 1.06 6.07 -1.93
C GLY A 34 0.25 5.31 -2.98
N GLN A 35 0.96 4.73 -3.94
CA GLN A 35 0.39 3.95 -5.04
C GLN A 35 1.29 2.77 -5.41
N PRO A 36 0.72 1.65 -5.91
CA PRO A 36 1.48 0.51 -6.43
C PRO A 36 2.57 0.86 -7.47
N SER A 37 2.37 1.92 -8.25
CA SER A 37 3.31 2.36 -9.28
C SER A 37 4.44 3.28 -8.79
N ASP A 38 4.45 3.68 -7.51
CA ASP A 38 5.51 4.56 -6.97
C ASP A 38 6.89 3.87 -7.01
N GLN A 39 7.94 4.62 -7.34
CA GLN A 39 9.31 4.09 -7.38
C GLN A 39 9.87 3.85 -5.96
N VAL A 40 10.35 2.64 -5.68
CA VAL A 40 10.86 2.22 -4.36
C VAL A 40 12.30 1.68 -4.42
N ASP A 41 13.10 2.24 -5.31
CA ASP A 41 14.54 1.95 -5.44
C ASP A 41 15.35 2.53 -4.27
N ASP A 42 14.93 3.70 -3.77
CA ASP A 42 15.54 4.44 -2.67
C ASP A 42 14.48 4.75 -1.60
N TYR A 43 14.65 4.15 -0.41
CA TYR A 43 13.68 4.31 0.68
C TYR A 43 13.55 5.75 1.14
N ASP A 44 14.65 6.50 1.24
CA ASP A 44 14.61 7.86 1.77
C ASP A 44 13.89 8.79 0.81
N LYS A 45 14.05 8.58 -0.51
CA LYS A 45 13.28 9.30 -1.54
C LYS A 45 11.81 8.92 -1.51
N TYR A 46 11.50 7.63 -1.44
CA TYR A 46 10.13 7.14 -1.36
C TYR A 46 9.43 7.73 -0.13
N ARG A 47 10.07 7.66 1.04
CA ARG A 47 9.63 8.26 2.30
C ARG A 47 9.39 9.77 2.17
N ALA A 48 10.32 10.51 1.58
CA ALA A 48 10.15 11.94 1.36
C ALA A 48 8.95 12.26 0.45
N ASN A 49 8.69 11.40 -0.55
CA ASN A 49 7.54 11.51 -1.44
C ASN A 49 6.22 11.25 -0.70
N LEU A 50 6.15 10.22 0.16
CA LEU A 50 4.97 9.96 1.00
C LEU A 50 4.66 11.14 1.91
N ILE A 51 5.67 11.69 2.58
CA ILE A 51 5.53 12.88 3.44
C ILE A 51 4.99 14.07 2.65
N LYS A 52 5.49 14.29 1.43
CA LYS A 52 5.01 15.35 0.55
C LYS A 52 3.54 15.14 0.19
N LYS A 53 3.17 13.94 -0.28
CA LYS A 53 1.78 13.59 -0.64
C LYS A 53 0.83 13.72 0.56
N ALA A 54 1.28 13.33 1.76
CA ALA A 54 0.51 13.47 3.00
C ALA A 54 0.17 14.93 3.32
N LYS A 55 1.14 15.84 3.15
CA LYS A 55 0.92 17.29 3.32
C LYS A 55 -0.05 17.86 2.29
N GLU A 56 0.18 17.57 1.01
CA GLU A 56 -0.69 18.01 -0.09
C GLU A 56 -2.14 17.52 0.13
N ARG A 57 -2.30 16.29 0.62
CA ARG A 57 -3.62 15.73 0.93
C ARG A 57 -4.29 16.43 2.11
N LYS A 58 -3.54 16.77 3.17
CA LYS A 58 -4.05 17.54 4.31
C LYS A 58 -4.56 18.90 3.83
N GLU A 59 -3.73 19.65 3.10
CA GLU A 59 -4.07 20.97 2.55
C GLU A 59 -5.33 20.91 1.67
N TRP A 60 -5.40 19.91 0.78
CA TRP A 60 -6.57 19.71 -0.07
C TRP A 60 -7.84 19.42 0.74
N THR A 61 -7.76 18.57 1.76
CA THR A 61 -8.90 18.18 2.59
C THR A 61 -9.44 19.36 3.39
N GLU A 62 -8.54 20.14 3.99
CA GLU A 62 -8.90 21.37 4.72
C GLU A 62 -9.59 22.39 3.81
N LYS A 63 -9.05 22.59 2.60
CA LYS A 63 -9.66 23.47 1.58
C LYS A 63 -11.05 22.97 1.16
N TYR A 64 -11.18 21.67 0.86
CA TYR A 64 -12.43 21.07 0.41
C TYR A 64 -13.54 21.20 1.47
N GLU A 65 -13.25 20.86 2.72
CA GLU A 65 -14.22 20.96 3.81
C GLU A 65 -14.60 22.43 4.10
N ARG A 66 -13.65 23.37 3.98
CA ARG A 66 -13.96 24.81 4.06
C ARG A 66 -14.93 25.24 2.96
N GLU A 67 -14.67 24.89 1.71
CA GLU A 67 -15.55 25.24 0.58
C GLU A 67 -16.96 24.64 0.75
N LYS A 68 -17.04 23.40 1.24
CA LYS A 68 -18.31 22.71 1.52
C LYS A 68 -19.12 23.41 2.61
N ARG A 69 -18.47 23.91 3.67
CA ARG A 69 -19.11 24.69 4.74
C ARG A 69 -19.58 26.06 4.26
N ILE A 70 -18.79 26.75 3.44
CA ILE A 70 -19.19 28.02 2.80
C ILE A 70 -20.43 27.81 1.91
N LYS A 71 -20.46 26.73 1.12
CA LYS A 71 -21.64 26.38 0.29
C LYS A 71 -22.90 26.10 1.12
N LYS A 72 -22.76 25.70 2.39
CA LYS A 72 -23.87 25.54 3.34
C LYS A 72 -24.28 26.84 4.04
N GLY A 73 -23.62 27.96 3.75
CA GLY A 73 -23.90 29.28 4.35
C GLY A 73 -23.24 29.50 5.72
N GLU A 74 -22.28 28.64 6.12
CA GLU A 74 -21.53 28.84 7.35
C GLU A 74 -20.50 29.97 7.21
N ILE A 75 -20.34 30.78 8.26
CA ILE A 75 -19.25 31.75 8.35
C ILE A 75 -17.99 31.00 8.77
N VAL A 76 -17.08 30.76 7.82
CA VAL A 76 -15.81 30.07 8.08
C VAL A 76 -14.67 31.09 8.03
N PRO A 77 -13.94 31.31 9.14
CA PRO A 77 -12.78 32.20 9.15
C PRO A 77 -11.70 31.71 8.18
N GLU A 78 -10.79 32.61 7.78
CA GLU A 78 -9.60 32.21 7.03
C GLU A 78 -8.73 31.27 7.88
N PRO A 79 -8.11 30.24 7.27
CA PRO A 79 -7.20 29.36 7.98
C PRO A 79 -6.03 30.17 8.54
N ILE A 80 -5.70 29.94 9.81
CA ILE A 80 -4.44 30.42 10.37
C ILE A 80 -3.38 29.41 9.94
N PRO A 81 -2.28 29.82 9.29
CA PRO A 81 -1.21 28.91 8.91
C PRO A 81 -0.71 28.14 10.13
N THR A 82 -0.91 26.81 10.15
CA THR A 82 -0.41 25.95 11.22
C THR A 82 1.03 25.60 10.92
N THR A 83 1.93 25.77 11.89
CA THR A 83 3.34 25.31 11.76
C THR A 83 3.53 23.86 12.18
N ASP A 84 2.46 23.18 12.62
CA ASP A 84 2.52 21.83 13.16
C ASP A 84 1.96 20.82 12.13
N ASP A 85 2.87 20.32 11.29
CA ASP A 85 2.63 19.19 10.38
C ASP A 85 2.99 17.85 11.01
N SER A 86 3.29 17.81 12.32
CA SER A 86 3.84 16.60 12.95
C SER A 86 2.90 15.41 12.78
N ASP A 87 1.59 15.60 12.85
CA ASP A 87 0.62 14.50 12.76
C ASP A 87 0.60 13.78 11.41
N VAL A 88 0.80 14.47 10.28
CA VAL A 88 0.74 13.86 8.92
C VAL A 88 2.11 13.46 8.38
N THR A 89 3.17 13.82 9.09
CA THR A 89 4.56 13.53 8.67
C THR A 89 5.28 12.57 9.59
N LYS A 90 4.63 12.17 10.68
CA LYS A 90 5.18 11.26 11.67
C LYS A 90 5.04 9.84 11.17
N GLU A 91 6.20 9.25 10.95
CA GLU A 91 6.36 7.82 10.74
C GLU A 91 6.11 7.07 12.07
N THR A 92 5.31 6.02 12.00
CA THR A 92 4.90 5.24 13.17
C THR A 92 5.58 3.89 13.17
N VAL A 93 6.30 3.58 14.25
CA VAL A 93 6.81 2.23 14.50
C VAL A 93 5.61 1.33 14.83
N LEU A 94 5.40 0.29 14.01
CA LEU A 94 4.23 -0.59 14.13
C LEU A 94 4.39 -1.60 15.27
N THR A 95 5.63 -2.05 15.50
CA THR A 95 6.00 -3.02 16.54
C THR A 95 7.45 -2.84 16.99
N GLU A 96 7.70 -3.16 18.26
CA GLU A 96 9.04 -3.25 18.85
C GLU A 96 9.71 -4.62 18.54
N ASN A 97 8.92 -5.60 18.08
CA ASN A 97 9.43 -6.92 17.74
C ASN A 97 10.32 -6.87 16.49
N LYS A 98 11.25 -7.81 16.42
CA LYS A 98 12.06 -8.03 15.22
C LYS A 98 11.25 -8.81 14.21
N ILE A 99 10.75 -8.12 13.20
CA ILE A 99 10.00 -8.72 12.10
C ILE A 99 10.95 -9.14 10.98
N GLU A 100 11.03 -10.44 10.73
CA GLU A 100 11.91 -11.03 9.71
C GLU A 100 11.29 -11.01 8.31
N TYR A 101 9.98 -11.18 8.24
CA TYR A 101 9.26 -11.17 6.98
C TYR A 101 7.84 -10.60 7.12
N ILE A 102 7.33 -10.17 5.98
CA ILE A 102 5.95 -9.70 5.81
C ILE A 102 5.29 -10.58 4.75
N ILE A 103 4.04 -10.93 4.96
CA ILE A 103 3.16 -11.57 3.97
C ILE A 103 2.15 -10.52 3.53
N CYS A 104 2.22 -10.12 2.26
CA CYS A 104 1.26 -9.24 1.62
C CYS A 104 0.17 -10.08 0.96
N HIS A 105 -1.09 -9.83 1.27
CA HIS A 105 -2.23 -10.40 0.56
C HIS A 105 -2.75 -9.41 -0.48
N ILE A 106 -2.94 -9.86 -1.73
CA ILE A 106 -3.46 -9.05 -2.83
C ILE A 106 -4.56 -9.84 -3.56
N GLU A 107 -5.78 -9.31 -3.50
CA GLU A 107 -6.97 -9.87 -4.16
C GLU A 107 -7.66 -8.91 -5.14
N ASP A 108 -7.35 -7.61 -5.07
CA ASP A 108 -7.97 -6.60 -5.92
C ASP A 108 -7.44 -6.68 -7.36
N TYR A 109 -8.38 -6.84 -8.30
CA TYR A 109 -8.15 -6.83 -9.76
C TYR A 109 -7.38 -8.05 -10.31
N ASN A 110 -7.43 -9.17 -9.61
CA ASN A 110 -6.91 -10.49 -10.01
C ASN A 110 -7.96 -11.59 -9.72
N ASP A 111 -7.96 -12.65 -10.52
CA ASP A 111 -8.86 -13.80 -10.29
C ASP A 111 -8.24 -14.87 -9.36
N ILE A 112 -6.90 -14.84 -9.23
CA ILE A 112 -6.15 -15.76 -8.38
C ILE A 112 -5.48 -14.93 -7.30
N GLU A 113 -5.92 -15.11 -6.05
CA GLU A 113 -5.36 -14.43 -4.87
C GLU A 113 -3.84 -14.64 -4.77
N ALA A 114 -3.14 -13.58 -4.37
CA ALA A 114 -1.69 -13.58 -4.24
C ALA A 114 -1.27 -13.36 -2.78
N PHE A 115 -0.55 -14.33 -2.22
CA PHE A 115 0.14 -14.20 -0.94
C PHE A 115 1.65 -14.07 -1.21
N ILE A 116 2.19 -12.87 -1.03
CA ILE A 116 3.56 -12.53 -1.40
C ILE A 116 4.39 -12.35 -0.13
N LYS A 117 5.40 -13.19 0.05
CA LYS A 117 6.37 -13.07 1.14
C LYS A 117 7.51 -12.14 0.74
N ILE A 118 7.80 -11.20 1.63
CA ILE A 118 8.93 -10.29 1.53
C ILE A 118 9.78 -10.44 2.79
N THR A 119 11.03 -10.87 2.62
CA THR A 119 12.02 -10.87 3.72
C THR A 119 12.63 -9.48 3.85
N ARG A 120 12.84 -9.02 5.09
CA ARG A 120 13.46 -7.73 5.38
C ARG A 120 14.57 -7.84 6.41
N ASP A 121 15.34 -6.77 6.54
CA ASP A 121 16.34 -6.62 7.59
C ASP A 121 15.66 -6.40 8.96
N SER A 122 15.63 -7.43 9.79
CA SER A 122 15.00 -7.39 11.12
C SER A 122 15.78 -6.57 12.15
N SER A 123 16.95 -6.02 11.79
CA SER A 123 17.69 -5.10 12.67
C SER A 123 17.02 -3.73 12.80
N LYS A 124 16.11 -3.39 11.88
CA LYS A 124 15.36 -2.13 11.87
C LYS A 124 13.92 -2.35 12.35
N HIS A 125 13.39 -1.38 13.08
CA HIS A 125 11.96 -1.34 13.40
C HIS A 125 11.14 -1.23 12.11
N LEU A 126 10.02 -1.93 12.05
CA LEU A 126 9.07 -1.82 10.95
C LEU A 126 8.18 -0.59 11.17
N THR A 127 8.16 0.30 10.20
CA THR A 127 7.31 1.49 10.21
C THR A 127 6.15 1.36 9.22
N ASP A 128 5.14 2.22 9.37
CA ASP A 128 4.05 2.37 8.40
C ASP A 128 4.54 2.70 6.98
N PHE A 129 5.50 3.62 6.85
CA PHE A 129 6.08 3.98 5.56
C PHE A 129 6.91 2.84 4.95
N GLU A 130 7.66 2.10 5.76
CA GLU A 130 8.37 0.91 5.27
C GLU A 130 7.39 -0.18 4.84
N LEU A 131 6.30 -0.39 5.60
CA LEU A 131 5.28 -1.37 5.23
C LEU A 131 4.61 -1.00 3.89
N LEU A 132 4.31 0.29 3.67
CA LEU A 132 3.76 0.75 2.39
C LEU A 132 4.77 0.54 1.25
N ALA A 133 6.05 0.83 1.48
CA ALA A 133 7.12 0.57 0.51
C ALA A 133 7.21 -0.92 0.13
N ILE A 134 7.07 -1.79 1.12
CA ILE A 134 7.09 -3.25 0.96
C ILE A 134 5.87 -3.72 0.17
N TYR A 135 4.68 -3.21 0.50
CA TYR A 135 3.45 -3.57 -0.19
C TYR A 135 3.41 -3.05 -1.64
N THR A 136 3.93 -1.84 -1.89
CA THR A 136 4.18 -1.33 -3.25
C THR A 136 5.08 -2.28 -4.04
N LYS A 137 6.17 -2.78 -3.45
CA LYS A 137 7.05 -3.76 -4.11
C LYS A 137 6.36 -5.10 -4.38
N ALA A 138 5.47 -5.54 -3.49
CA ALA A 138 4.69 -6.76 -3.69
C ALA A 138 3.79 -6.64 -4.95
N TYR A 139 3.05 -5.55 -5.08
CA TYR A 139 2.26 -5.25 -6.28
C TYR A 139 3.11 -5.20 -7.56
N GLN A 140 4.24 -4.50 -7.51
CA GLN A 140 5.15 -4.38 -8.66
C GLN A 140 5.71 -5.74 -9.09
N TRP A 141 6.04 -6.58 -8.11
CA TRP A 141 6.49 -7.94 -8.37
C TRP A 141 5.36 -8.78 -8.99
N MET A 142 4.15 -8.72 -8.44
CA MET A 142 2.97 -9.44 -8.95
C MET A 142 2.69 -9.10 -10.42
N TYR A 143 2.61 -7.80 -10.77
CA TYR A 143 2.41 -7.36 -12.14
C TYR A 143 3.56 -7.79 -13.06
N LYS A 144 4.80 -7.74 -12.59
CA LYS A 144 5.95 -8.19 -13.39
C LYS A 144 5.89 -9.69 -13.69
N GLU A 145 5.59 -10.52 -12.69
CA GLU A 145 5.43 -11.96 -12.88
C GLU A 145 4.23 -12.29 -13.77
N GLU A 146 3.17 -11.48 -13.70
CA GLU A 146 2.04 -11.56 -14.63
C GLU A 146 2.50 -11.37 -16.08
N GLU A 147 3.25 -10.32 -16.39
CA GLU A 147 3.72 -10.10 -17.76
C GLU A 147 4.67 -11.20 -18.24
N ILE A 148 5.54 -11.69 -17.35
CA ILE A 148 6.47 -12.78 -17.69
C ILE A 148 5.68 -14.04 -18.06
N SER A 149 4.67 -14.39 -17.28
CA SER A 149 3.86 -15.60 -17.49
C SER A 149 2.87 -15.46 -18.65
N ASN A 150 2.34 -14.26 -18.89
CA ASN A 150 1.44 -13.94 -20.01
C ASN A 150 2.18 -13.86 -21.37
N GLY A 151 3.51 -13.68 -21.36
CA GLY A 151 4.31 -13.48 -22.56
C GLY A 151 4.42 -12.01 -23.01
N GLY A 152 4.15 -11.07 -22.11
CA GLY A 152 4.16 -9.64 -22.30
C GLY A 152 2.90 -8.96 -21.81
N ASP A 153 2.85 -7.64 -21.96
CA ASP A 153 1.71 -6.79 -21.66
C ASP A 153 0.50 -7.18 -22.53
N PRO A 154 -0.67 -7.55 -21.95
CA PRO A 154 -1.89 -7.83 -22.70
C PRO A 154 -2.46 -6.58 -23.42
N GLY A 155 -2.01 -5.38 -23.05
CA GLY A 155 -2.47 -4.11 -23.61
C GLY A 155 -3.79 -3.66 -23.01
N HIS A 156 -4.51 -2.81 -23.76
CA HIS A 156 -5.75 -2.16 -23.32
C HIS A 156 -6.96 -2.64 -24.11
N ILE A 157 -8.11 -2.70 -23.42
CA ILE A 157 -9.39 -3.02 -24.06
C ILE A 157 -9.68 -1.94 -25.10
N ALA A 158 -9.98 -2.34 -26.33
CA ALA A 158 -10.18 -1.42 -27.44
C ALA A 158 -11.20 -0.31 -27.13
N GLY A 159 -10.73 0.94 -27.09
CA GLY A 159 -11.54 2.12 -26.81
C GLY A 159 -11.73 2.47 -25.33
N LEU A 160 -11.09 1.72 -24.43
CA LEU A 160 -11.05 2.00 -22.99
C LEU A 160 -9.60 2.23 -22.54
N MET A 161 -9.43 2.86 -21.37
CA MET A 161 -8.11 2.98 -20.71
C MET A 161 -7.79 1.74 -19.86
N ASN A 162 -8.76 0.85 -19.69
CA ASN A 162 -8.64 -0.35 -18.88
C ASN A 162 -7.73 -1.38 -19.55
N ARG A 163 -6.91 -2.04 -18.73
CA ARG A 163 -6.06 -3.17 -19.10
C ARG A 163 -6.91 -4.38 -19.55
N GLU A 164 -6.51 -5.03 -20.65
CA GLU A 164 -7.10 -6.33 -21.04
C GLU A 164 -6.77 -7.39 -19.99
N ARG A 165 -7.64 -8.39 -19.83
CA ARG A 165 -7.32 -9.52 -18.96
C ARG A 165 -6.07 -10.24 -19.48
N SER A 166 -5.07 -10.40 -18.63
CA SER A 166 -3.95 -11.30 -18.91
C SER A 166 -4.34 -12.74 -18.61
N ALA A 167 -3.75 -13.67 -19.37
CA ALA A 167 -3.79 -15.11 -19.12
C ALA A 167 -2.52 -15.57 -18.37
N GLY A 168 -1.89 -14.65 -17.63
CA GLY A 168 -0.74 -14.93 -16.81
C GLY A 168 -1.13 -15.60 -15.50
N ARG A 169 -0.17 -15.61 -14.58
CA ARG A 169 -0.22 -16.36 -13.34
C ARG A 169 -1.37 -15.97 -12.40
N PHE A 170 -1.65 -14.68 -12.30
CA PHE A 170 -2.64 -14.08 -11.41
C PHE A 170 -3.93 -13.68 -12.14
N GLU A 171 -3.93 -13.76 -13.48
CA GLU A 171 -5.03 -13.36 -14.34
C GLU A 171 -5.50 -11.91 -14.07
N ILE A 172 -4.56 -10.97 -14.00
CA ILE A 172 -4.84 -9.56 -13.70
C ILE A 172 -5.71 -8.94 -14.80
N TRP A 173 -6.68 -8.10 -14.42
CA TRP A 173 -7.56 -7.43 -15.39
C TRP A 173 -8.00 -6.04 -14.91
N GLY A 174 -8.53 -5.24 -15.84
CA GLY A 174 -9.22 -3.99 -15.51
C GLY A 174 -8.29 -2.78 -15.42
N HIS A 175 -7.26 -2.79 -14.59
CA HIS A 175 -6.45 -1.59 -14.34
C HIS A 175 -4.96 -1.83 -14.53
N ASP A 176 -4.30 -0.84 -15.13
CA ASP A 176 -2.85 -0.76 -15.07
C ASP A 176 -2.41 -0.41 -13.65
N ILE A 177 -1.23 -0.89 -13.26
CA ILE A 177 -0.64 -0.57 -11.96
C ILE A 177 -0.49 0.96 -11.73
N THR A 178 -0.45 1.75 -12.81
CA THR A 178 -0.37 3.21 -12.75
C THR A 178 -1.68 3.89 -12.36
N ASP A 179 -2.81 3.21 -12.52
CA ASP A 179 -4.13 3.75 -12.18
C ASP A 179 -4.49 3.48 -10.72
N LEU A 180 -3.84 2.49 -10.11
CA LEU A 180 -4.13 2.09 -8.73
C LEU A 180 -3.57 3.07 -7.71
N ILE A 181 -4.34 3.34 -6.66
CA ILE A 181 -3.96 4.17 -5.50
C ILE A 181 -4.41 3.48 -4.22
N PHE A 182 -3.58 3.46 -3.17
CA PHE A 182 -4.00 2.92 -1.88
C PHE A 182 -5.08 3.80 -1.25
N ASN A 183 -6.25 3.22 -0.99
CA ASN A 183 -7.43 3.96 -0.53
C ASN A 183 -7.50 4.11 1.00
N GLY A 184 -6.54 3.51 1.71
CA GLY A 184 -6.43 3.52 3.17
C GLY A 184 -7.33 2.53 3.89
N CYS A 185 -8.10 1.73 3.15
CA CYS A 185 -8.61 0.46 3.69
C CYS A 185 -7.40 -0.47 3.85
N ASN A 186 -7.01 -0.77 5.07
CA ASN A 186 -5.94 -1.73 5.33
C ASN A 186 -6.21 -2.54 6.58
N GLU A 187 -5.80 -3.79 6.55
CA GLU A 187 -5.71 -4.66 7.71
C GLU A 187 -4.25 -5.10 7.87
N ILE A 188 -3.68 -4.83 9.04
CA ILE A 188 -2.32 -5.24 9.39
C ILE A 188 -2.42 -6.08 10.66
N LYS A 189 -2.00 -7.34 10.56
CA LYS A 189 -1.93 -8.27 11.70
C LYS A 189 -0.47 -8.51 12.06
N ILE A 190 -0.12 -8.22 13.30
CA ILE A 190 1.23 -8.38 13.85
C ILE A 190 1.26 -9.68 14.65
N TYR A 191 2.21 -10.54 14.30
CA TYR A 191 2.53 -11.78 14.99
C TYR A 191 3.90 -11.64 15.66
N GLU A 192 4.31 -12.65 16.42
CA GLU A 192 5.58 -12.64 17.16
C GLU A 192 6.78 -12.35 16.25
N ASN A 193 6.86 -13.03 15.10
CA ASN A 193 8.05 -12.99 14.21
C ASN A 193 7.76 -12.45 12.80
N PHE A 194 6.50 -12.19 12.47
CA PHE A 194 6.11 -11.75 11.12
C PHE A 194 4.89 -10.82 11.16
N VAL A 195 4.64 -10.17 10.03
CA VAL A 195 3.46 -9.32 9.83
C VAL A 195 2.70 -9.79 8.61
N TYR A 196 1.39 -9.81 8.71
CA TYR A 196 0.48 -9.89 7.58
C TYR A 196 -0.04 -8.49 7.27
N CYS A 197 -0.13 -8.14 6.00
CA CYS A 197 -0.81 -6.92 5.59
C CYS A 197 -1.61 -7.09 4.31
N ASP A 198 -2.71 -6.36 4.28
CA ASP A 198 -3.66 -6.28 3.19
C ASP A 198 -4.05 -4.81 3.05
N PHE A 199 -3.91 -4.25 1.85
CA PHE A 199 -4.31 -2.89 1.55
C PHE A 199 -5.20 -2.88 0.32
N GLY A 200 -6.36 -2.26 0.49
CA GLY A 200 -7.27 -1.94 -0.59
C GLY A 200 -6.72 -0.86 -1.50
N VAL A 201 -7.06 -0.99 -2.78
CA VAL A 201 -6.74 -0.04 -3.84
C VAL A 201 -8.00 0.44 -4.54
N ASP A 202 -7.97 1.69 -5.01
CA ASP A 202 -8.96 2.27 -5.92
C ASP A 202 -8.28 2.66 -7.25
N SER A 203 -9.07 2.86 -8.31
CA SER A 203 -8.67 3.42 -9.61
C SER A 203 -9.41 4.72 -9.96
#